data_AF-A0A290XA79-F1
#
_entry.id   AF-A0A290XA79-F1
#
_cell.length_a   1.000
_cell.length_b   1.000
_cell.length_c   1.000
_cell.angle_alpha   90.00
_cell.angle_beta   90.00
_cell.angle_gamma   90.00
#
_symmetry.space_group_name_H-M   'P 1'
#
loop_
_entity.id
_entity.type
_entity.pdbx_description
1 polymer ?
#
loop_
_entity_poly.entity_id
_entity_poly.type
_entity_poly.pdbx_seq_one_letter_code
_entity_poly.pdbx_strand_id
1 'polypeptide(L)'
;MRAPRRAPRRCVLPPPARQKRCSTPEACAVRPPPARRNHGPRPTAAAKSSTPSAARAGTASCRACSAEAPCRHVRSLIRRLFPGAPPTIPDTPWAAACERLPWVAALDDARRQRLRTLSGAFLHDKTITPVAGLELDSEARVALAALCCLPLLEFGAQGLHGWSQLIVYPEAFRVNRSHLDAAGVMHEWEDELIGESWDSGPLVLSWADVQADIAEPDAGFCVAVHEMAHKIDVLDGLLDGTPPLPREWQRAWARDFQRSFDAFVERVDAGEEMPIDPYAAEAPEEFFAVCSEYHFSAPALLAEVLPDVAAHLVRFYGASPFATRDQKPGGNRTEKQAPPSSSDRPTLSSPR
;
A
#
# COMPACT_ATOMS: atom_id res chain seq x y z
N MET A 1 -1.81 -61.43 35.97
CA MET A 1 -2.22 -60.09 36.45
C MET A 1 -1.25 -59.06 35.91
N ARG A 2 -1.67 -58.20 34.97
CA ARG A 2 -0.84 -57.15 34.35
C ARG A 2 -1.07 -55.82 35.07
N ALA A 3 0.00 -55.14 35.45
CA ALA A 3 -0.02 -53.80 36.05
C ALA A 3 -0.42 -52.72 35.02
N PRO A 4 -1.10 -51.63 35.42
CA PRO A 4 -1.53 -50.59 34.50
C PRO A 4 -0.39 -49.61 34.16
N ARG A 5 -0.31 -49.23 32.88
CA ARG A 5 0.63 -48.24 32.33
C ARG A 5 0.20 -46.82 32.75
N ARG A 6 1.14 -46.03 33.29
CA ARG A 6 0.97 -44.58 33.52
C ARG A 6 1.00 -43.81 32.20
N ALA A 7 0.07 -42.86 32.04
CA ALA A 7 0.02 -41.90 30.94
C ALA A 7 1.12 -40.81 31.06
N PRO A 8 1.62 -40.25 29.95
CA PRO A 8 2.62 -39.18 29.98
C PRO A 8 2.00 -37.83 30.37
N ARG A 9 2.71 -37.09 31.23
CA ARG A 9 2.36 -35.74 31.68
C ARG A 9 2.54 -34.75 30.52
N ARG A 10 1.52 -33.93 30.24
CA ARG A 10 1.61 -32.75 29.37
C ARG A 10 2.51 -31.70 30.04
N CYS A 11 3.58 -31.28 29.36
CA CYS A 11 4.31 -30.05 29.69
C CYS A 11 3.44 -28.86 29.27
N VAL A 12 3.02 -28.06 30.26
CA VAL A 12 2.40 -26.75 30.06
C VAL A 12 3.54 -25.74 30.08
N LEU A 13 3.76 -25.04 28.96
CA LEU A 13 4.70 -23.90 28.90
C LEU A 13 4.07 -22.69 29.62
N PRO A 14 4.82 -21.96 30.45
CA PRO A 14 4.31 -20.75 31.09
C PRO A 14 4.21 -19.59 30.08
N PRO A 15 3.26 -18.64 30.27
CA PRO A 15 3.14 -17.46 29.41
C PRO A 15 4.33 -16.51 29.56
N PRO A 16 4.70 -15.74 28.51
CA PRO A 16 5.78 -14.78 28.57
C PRO A 16 5.48 -13.62 29.53
N ALA A 17 6.52 -13.18 30.25
CA ALA A 17 6.44 -12.17 31.29
C ALA A 17 6.12 -10.78 30.73
N ARG A 18 5.07 -10.15 31.28
CA ARG A 18 4.73 -8.73 31.10
C ARG A 18 5.92 -7.83 31.48
N GLN A 19 6.46 -7.07 30.54
CA GLN A 19 7.32 -5.93 30.86
C GLN A 19 6.47 -4.82 31.48
N LYS A 20 6.80 -4.49 32.73
CA LYS A 20 6.22 -3.37 33.47
C LYS A 20 6.71 -2.06 32.86
N ARG A 21 5.80 -1.28 32.25
CA ARG A 21 6.07 0.14 31.96
C ARG A 21 6.13 0.88 33.30
N CYS A 22 7.25 1.57 33.51
CA CYS A 22 7.45 2.47 34.64
C CYS A 22 6.81 3.82 34.28
N SER A 23 5.75 4.19 34.99
CA SER A 23 5.05 5.47 34.84
C SER A 23 5.47 6.38 35.98
N THR A 24 6.21 7.46 35.68
CA THR A 24 6.20 8.70 36.48
C THR A 24 6.36 9.88 35.53
N PRO A 25 5.47 10.89 35.58
CA PRO A 25 5.67 12.15 34.89
C PRO A 25 6.22 13.17 35.88
N GLU A 26 7.44 13.67 35.66
CA GLU A 26 7.89 14.91 36.28
C GLU A 26 7.91 16.05 35.25
N ALA A 27 7.24 17.11 35.63
CA ALA A 27 7.02 18.33 34.87
C ALA A 27 8.31 19.10 34.64
N CYS A 28 8.50 19.59 33.41
CA CYS A 28 9.33 20.76 33.16
C CYS A 28 8.62 21.69 32.19
N ALA A 29 7.96 22.70 32.77
CA ALA A 29 7.41 23.84 32.04
C ALA A 29 8.57 24.72 31.55
N VAL A 30 8.73 24.82 30.23
CA VAL A 30 9.59 25.82 29.59
C VAL A 30 8.70 26.81 28.85
N ARG A 31 8.62 28.04 29.37
CA ARG A 31 7.96 29.18 28.72
C ARG A 31 8.73 29.61 27.47
N PRO A 32 8.06 29.98 26.36
CA PRO A 32 8.72 30.60 25.21
C PRO A 32 8.96 32.11 25.44
N PRO A 33 10.06 32.69 24.91
CA PRO A 33 10.32 34.12 24.98
C PRO A 33 9.51 34.91 23.92
N PRO A 34 9.26 36.22 24.13
CA PRO A 34 8.38 37.00 23.26
C PRO A 34 9.04 37.47 21.96
N ALA A 35 8.20 37.56 20.93
CA ALA A 35 8.52 37.98 19.56
C ALA A 35 9.17 39.37 19.48
N ARG A 36 10.30 39.46 18.76
CA ARG A 36 10.90 40.73 18.34
C ARG A 36 10.42 41.11 16.94
N ARG A 37 9.80 42.29 16.86
CA ARG A 37 9.47 43.01 15.63
C ARG A 37 10.76 43.45 14.93
N ASN A 38 10.93 43.10 13.66
CA ASN A 38 11.95 43.71 12.80
C ASN A 38 11.26 44.59 11.74
N HIS A 39 11.60 45.88 11.79
CA HIS A 39 11.38 46.84 10.72
C HIS A 39 12.42 46.60 9.63
N GLY A 40 11.98 46.41 8.39
CA GLY A 40 12.87 46.44 7.22
C GLY A 40 13.22 47.87 6.80
N PRO A 41 14.22 48.02 5.93
CA PRO A 41 14.21 49.08 4.94
C PRO A 41 14.29 48.54 3.51
N ARG A 42 13.64 49.30 2.62
CA ARG A 42 13.55 49.16 1.16
C ARG A 42 14.89 49.41 0.43
N PRO A 43 15.00 49.02 -0.86
CA PRO A 43 16.25 48.98 -1.62
C PRO A 43 16.58 50.28 -2.35
N THR A 44 17.86 50.49 -2.65
CA THR A 44 18.35 51.51 -3.59
C THR A 44 19.19 50.86 -4.69
N ALA A 45 18.93 51.32 -5.91
CA ALA A 45 19.49 50.88 -7.19
C ALA A 45 20.89 51.47 -7.51
N ALA A 46 21.55 50.88 -8.52
CA ALA A 46 22.63 51.38 -9.41
C ALA A 46 23.90 50.49 -9.35
N ALA A 47 24.69 50.25 -10.40
CA ALA A 47 24.59 50.37 -11.85
C ALA A 47 25.84 49.68 -12.47
N LYS A 48 25.64 49.02 -13.63
CA LYS A 48 26.48 48.90 -14.85
C LYS A 48 28.02 48.67 -14.83
N SER A 49 28.41 47.93 -15.88
CA SER A 49 29.71 47.81 -16.61
C SER A 49 30.71 46.79 -16.04
N SER A 50 31.47 45.98 -16.79
CA SER A 50 31.76 45.84 -18.24
C SER A 50 32.56 44.53 -18.46
N THR A 51 32.35 43.87 -19.62
CA THR A 51 33.15 42.79 -20.25
C THR A 51 34.49 43.31 -20.83
N PRO A 52 35.31 42.53 -21.57
CA PRO A 52 35.71 41.10 -21.53
C PRO A 52 37.25 40.91 -21.67
N SER A 53 37.81 39.69 -21.59
CA SER A 53 38.97 39.30 -22.44
C SER A 53 39.20 37.79 -22.51
N ALA A 54 39.53 37.35 -23.73
CA ALA A 54 39.82 35.99 -24.16
C ALA A 54 41.31 35.62 -24.02
N ALA A 55 41.62 34.32 -23.98
CA ALA A 55 42.83 33.77 -24.59
C ALA A 55 42.71 32.26 -24.84
N ARG A 56 43.17 31.85 -26.03
CA ARG A 56 43.19 30.50 -26.62
C ARG A 56 44.42 29.69 -26.18
N ALA A 57 44.32 28.38 -26.43
CA ALA A 57 45.27 27.49 -27.11
C ALA A 57 45.89 26.36 -26.26
N GLY A 58 45.82 25.13 -26.81
CA GLY A 58 46.58 23.98 -26.31
C GLY A 58 46.03 22.63 -26.75
N THR A 59 46.33 22.22 -27.98
CA THR A 59 46.10 20.87 -28.52
C THR A 59 47.02 19.84 -27.90
N ALA A 60 46.50 18.67 -27.51
CA ALA A 60 47.25 17.40 -27.55
C ALA A 60 46.28 16.21 -27.67
N SER A 61 46.43 15.48 -28.76
CA SER A 61 45.78 14.21 -29.07
C SER A 61 46.39 13.09 -28.23
N CYS A 62 45.55 12.28 -27.58
CA CYS A 62 45.86 10.90 -27.22
C CYS A 62 44.61 10.02 -27.45
N ARG A 63 44.69 9.16 -28.46
CA ARG A 63 43.80 8.01 -28.64
C ARG A 63 44.19 6.93 -27.63
N ALA A 64 43.25 6.44 -26.83
CA ALA A 64 42.89 5.02 -26.69
C ALA A 64 42.07 4.76 -25.40
N CYS A 65 41.20 3.74 -25.50
CA CYS A 65 40.47 3.04 -24.45
C CYS A 65 39.05 3.53 -24.08
N SER A 66 38.09 2.85 -24.72
CA SER A 66 37.02 2.10 -24.05
C SER A 66 35.74 2.86 -23.69
N ALA A 67 34.76 2.71 -24.59
CA ALA A 67 33.34 2.49 -24.32
C ALA A 67 32.75 3.19 -23.07
N GLU A 68 32.43 4.47 -23.21
CA GLU A 68 31.48 5.13 -22.33
C GLU A 68 30.07 4.59 -22.61
N ALA A 69 29.48 3.97 -21.60
CA ALA A 69 28.07 3.66 -21.57
C ALA A 69 27.27 4.98 -21.61
N PRO A 70 26.25 5.12 -22.46
CA PRO A 70 25.45 6.33 -22.48
C PRO A 70 24.63 6.45 -21.18
N CYS A 71 24.66 7.65 -20.59
CA CYS A 71 23.93 8.09 -19.41
C CYS A 71 22.49 7.55 -19.36
N ARG A 72 22.10 6.91 -18.24
CA ARG A 72 20.75 6.37 -17.97
C ARG A 72 19.62 7.40 -18.17
N HIS A 73 19.90 8.70 -18.05
CA HIS A 73 18.95 9.78 -18.24
C HIS A 73 18.41 9.89 -19.69
N VAL A 74 19.21 9.55 -20.70
CA VAL A 74 18.77 9.62 -22.11
C VAL A 74 17.82 8.45 -22.47
N ARG A 75 17.96 7.29 -21.79
CA ARG A 75 17.07 6.14 -21.99
C ARG A 75 15.63 6.41 -21.51
N SER A 76 15.46 7.24 -20.48
CA SER A 76 14.14 7.64 -19.96
C SER A 76 13.32 8.42 -20.99
N LEU A 77 13.95 9.40 -21.64
CA LEU A 77 13.29 10.26 -22.64
C LEU A 77 12.95 9.51 -23.94
N ILE A 78 13.82 8.59 -24.37
CA ILE A 78 13.59 7.78 -25.59
C ILE A 78 12.45 6.76 -25.39
N ARG A 79 12.27 6.23 -24.17
CA ARG A 79 11.21 5.27 -23.83
C ARG A 79 9.80 5.87 -23.87
N ARG A 80 9.67 7.19 -23.67
CA ARG A 80 8.39 7.92 -23.83
C ARG A 80 7.98 8.12 -25.29
N LEU A 81 8.93 8.06 -26.23
CA LEU A 81 8.67 8.30 -27.66
C LEU A 81 8.32 7.03 -28.44
N PHE A 82 8.63 5.85 -27.88
CA PHE A 82 8.27 4.54 -28.45
C PHE A 82 7.83 3.62 -27.30
N PRO A 83 6.52 3.55 -27.00
CA PRO A 83 6.03 2.62 -25.99
C PRO A 83 6.10 1.21 -26.59
N GLY A 84 7.26 0.58 -26.46
CA GLY A 84 7.35 -0.87 -26.61
C GLY A 84 6.38 -1.52 -25.62
N ALA A 85 5.75 -2.63 -26.00
CA ALA A 85 4.91 -3.38 -25.08
C ALA A 85 5.67 -3.62 -23.76
N PRO A 86 5.01 -3.47 -22.59
CA PRO A 86 5.67 -3.72 -21.32
C PRO A 86 6.27 -5.14 -21.35
N PRO A 87 7.54 -5.30 -20.96
CA PRO A 87 8.22 -6.58 -21.03
C PRO A 87 7.46 -7.57 -20.16
N THR A 88 7.23 -8.76 -20.72
CA THR A 88 6.68 -9.87 -19.98
C THR A 88 7.68 -10.27 -18.88
N ILE A 89 7.22 -10.28 -17.63
CA ILE A 89 8.03 -10.79 -16.50
C ILE A 89 8.48 -12.22 -16.86
N PRO A 90 9.77 -12.59 -16.70
CA PRO A 90 10.20 -13.97 -16.94
C PRO A 90 9.45 -14.98 -16.06
N ASP A 91 9.27 -16.22 -16.53
CA ASP A 91 8.46 -17.22 -15.83
C ASP A 91 8.98 -17.57 -14.44
N THR A 92 10.30 -17.72 -14.28
CA THR A 92 10.92 -18.10 -13.00
C THR A 92 10.63 -17.11 -11.86
N PRO A 93 10.97 -15.80 -11.96
CA PRO A 93 10.68 -14.86 -10.89
C PRO A 93 9.17 -14.63 -10.69
N TRP A 94 8.35 -14.81 -11.72
CA TRP A 94 6.89 -14.77 -11.56
C TRP A 94 6.37 -15.97 -10.76
N ALA A 95 6.84 -17.18 -11.04
CA ALA A 95 6.50 -18.38 -10.29
C ALA A 95 6.93 -18.24 -8.81
N ALA A 96 8.15 -17.75 -8.57
CA ALA A 96 8.63 -17.48 -7.22
C ALA A 96 7.73 -16.47 -6.47
N ALA A 97 7.26 -15.42 -7.14
CA ALA A 97 6.30 -14.48 -6.54
C ALA A 97 4.93 -15.13 -6.26
N CYS A 98 4.44 -16.00 -7.13
CA CYS A 98 3.19 -16.74 -6.90
C CYS A 98 3.30 -17.70 -5.71
N GLU A 99 4.47 -18.30 -5.49
CA GLU A 99 4.74 -19.17 -4.34
C GLU A 99 4.94 -18.38 -3.05
N ARG A 100 5.63 -17.23 -3.13
CA ARG A 100 5.99 -16.41 -1.97
C ARG A 100 4.82 -15.59 -1.43
N LEU A 101 3.91 -15.13 -2.28
CA LEU A 101 2.86 -14.18 -1.90
C LEU A 101 1.50 -14.88 -1.70
N PRO A 102 1.00 -14.98 -0.46
CA PRO A 102 -0.28 -15.63 -0.16
C PRO A 102 -1.46 -15.04 -0.96
N TRP A 103 -1.48 -13.73 -1.14
CA TRP A 103 -2.49 -13.04 -1.96
C TRP A 103 -2.50 -13.51 -3.41
N VAL A 104 -1.32 -13.63 -4.03
CA VAL A 104 -1.20 -14.03 -5.45
C VAL A 104 -1.53 -15.50 -5.63
N ALA A 105 -1.15 -16.36 -4.66
CA ALA A 105 -1.52 -17.77 -4.64
C ALA A 105 -3.05 -17.97 -4.59
N ALA A 106 -3.75 -17.12 -3.83
CA ALA A 106 -5.21 -17.20 -3.65
C ALA A 106 -6.03 -16.68 -4.84
N LEU A 107 -5.41 -16.00 -5.81
CA LEU A 107 -6.09 -15.57 -7.04
C LEU A 107 -6.41 -16.75 -7.97
N ASP A 108 -7.47 -16.60 -8.78
CA ASP A 108 -7.69 -17.44 -9.95
C ASP A 108 -6.69 -17.10 -11.08
N ASP A 109 -6.63 -17.96 -12.09
CA ASP A 109 -5.62 -17.83 -13.16
C ASP A 109 -5.81 -16.57 -14.00
N ALA A 110 -7.05 -16.12 -14.21
CA ALA A 110 -7.33 -14.92 -14.99
C ALA A 110 -6.83 -13.67 -14.26
N ARG A 111 -7.14 -13.55 -12.97
CA ARG A 111 -6.69 -12.44 -12.11
C ARG A 111 -5.18 -12.51 -11.89
N ARG A 112 -4.60 -13.69 -11.72
CA ARG A 112 -3.14 -13.88 -11.63
C ARG A 112 -2.43 -13.42 -12.90
N GLN A 113 -2.95 -13.75 -14.09
CA GLN A 113 -2.39 -13.27 -15.36
C GLN A 113 -2.55 -11.74 -15.54
N ARG A 114 -3.68 -11.19 -15.08
CA ARG A 114 -3.89 -9.73 -15.07
C ARG A 114 -2.88 -9.04 -14.17
N LEU A 115 -2.66 -9.57 -12.95
CA LEU A 115 -1.65 -9.06 -12.03
C LEU A 115 -0.26 -9.11 -12.64
N ARG A 116 0.13 -10.23 -13.27
CA ARG A 116 1.42 -10.35 -13.97
C ARG A 116 1.64 -9.24 -15.00
N THR A 117 0.59 -8.90 -15.74
CA THR A 117 0.62 -7.83 -16.74
C THR A 117 0.82 -6.47 -16.10
N LEU A 118 0.08 -6.16 -15.03
CA LEU A 118 0.21 -4.92 -14.27
C LEU A 118 1.60 -4.80 -13.64
N SER A 119 2.11 -5.87 -13.04
CA SER A 119 3.45 -5.89 -12.45
C SER A 119 4.54 -5.73 -13.51
N GLY A 120 4.33 -6.25 -14.73
CA GLY A 120 5.24 -6.01 -15.85
C GLY A 120 5.27 -4.53 -16.26
N ALA A 121 4.11 -3.86 -16.29
CA ALA A 121 4.02 -2.42 -16.50
C ALA A 121 4.67 -1.65 -15.35
N PHE A 122 4.44 -2.04 -14.09
CA PHE A 122 5.09 -1.45 -12.92
C PHE A 122 6.62 -1.51 -13.04
N LEU A 123 7.18 -2.69 -13.31
CA LEU A 123 8.63 -2.87 -13.48
C LEU A 123 9.19 -2.14 -14.70
N HIS A 124 8.34 -1.84 -15.69
CA HIS A 124 8.70 -1.01 -16.83
C HIS A 124 8.77 0.47 -16.44
N ASP A 125 7.72 0.97 -15.80
CA ASP A 125 7.44 2.39 -15.61
C ASP A 125 8.01 2.97 -14.31
N LYS A 126 8.27 2.12 -13.31
CA LYS A 126 8.68 2.52 -11.97
C LYS A 126 10.14 2.13 -11.72
N THR A 127 10.88 3.05 -11.12
CA THR A 127 12.23 2.76 -10.63
C THR A 127 12.14 2.24 -9.21
N ILE A 128 12.58 1.01 -8.97
CA ILE A 128 12.69 0.43 -7.61
C ILE A 128 14.11 0.66 -7.10
N THR A 129 14.24 1.54 -6.11
CA THR A 129 15.49 1.99 -5.51
C THR A 129 15.59 1.45 -4.08
N PRO A 130 16.28 0.31 -3.85
CA PRO A 130 16.64 -0.07 -2.50
C PRO A 130 17.71 0.89 -1.96
N VAL A 131 17.62 1.20 -0.67
CA VAL A 131 18.53 2.14 0.00
C VAL A 131 19.15 1.53 1.26
N ALA A 132 20.08 2.24 1.88
CA ALA A 132 20.77 1.81 3.10
C ALA A 132 21.44 0.41 3.01
N GLY A 133 21.98 0.08 1.84
CA GLY A 133 22.67 -1.19 1.60
C GLY A 133 21.75 -2.40 1.41
N LEU A 134 20.43 -2.19 1.30
CA LEU A 134 19.50 -3.25 0.92
C LEU A 134 19.78 -3.70 -0.52
N GLU A 135 19.86 -5.01 -0.72
CA GLU A 135 19.97 -5.62 -2.04
C GLU A 135 18.67 -6.36 -2.38
N LEU A 136 18.11 -6.06 -3.55
CA LEU A 136 16.89 -6.68 -4.05
C LEU A 136 17.18 -7.43 -5.35
N ASP A 137 17.07 -8.76 -5.29
CA ASP A 137 17.16 -9.63 -6.47
C ASP A 137 15.92 -9.50 -7.38
N SER A 138 15.92 -10.25 -8.50
CA SER A 138 14.81 -10.20 -9.44
C SER A 138 13.49 -10.70 -8.85
N GLU A 139 13.52 -11.68 -7.93
CA GLU A 139 12.31 -12.24 -7.34
C GLU A 139 11.69 -11.26 -6.35
N ALA A 140 12.49 -10.62 -5.50
CA ALA A 140 12.05 -9.60 -4.56
C ALA A 140 11.45 -8.39 -5.29
N ARG A 141 12.06 -7.96 -6.40
CA ARG A 141 11.51 -6.87 -7.25
C ARG A 141 10.17 -7.24 -7.86
N VAL A 142 10.00 -8.47 -8.36
CA VAL A 142 8.72 -8.95 -8.88
C VAL A 142 7.68 -9.06 -7.77
N ALA A 143 8.06 -9.53 -6.58
CA ALA A 143 7.15 -9.61 -5.44
C ALA A 143 6.64 -8.22 -5.00
N LEU A 144 7.53 -7.22 -4.90
CA LEU A 144 7.14 -5.83 -4.62
C LEU A 144 6.18 -5.27 -5.68
N ALA A 145 6.49 -5.48 -6.96
CA ALA A 145 5.61 -5.05 -8.05
C ALA A 145 4.26 -5.77 -8.04
N ALA A 146 4.21 -7.05 -7.64
CA ALA A 146 2.96 -7.79 -7.50
C ALA A 146 2.11 -7.24 -6.35
N LEU A 147 2.70 -7.01 -5.18
CA LEU A 147 1.99 -6.44 -4.02
C LEU A 147 1.45 -5.03 -4.32
N CYS A 148 2.27 -4.14 -4.88
CA CYS A 148 1.83 -2.79 -5.24
C CYS A 148 0.72 -2.80 -6.32
N CYS A 149 0.66 -3.83 -7.16
CA CYS A 149 -0.37 -3.94 -8.20
C CYS A 149 -1.65 -4.66 -7.74
N LEU A 150 -1.72 -5.21 -6.52
CA LEU A 150 -2.95 -5.86 -6.02
C LEU A 150 -4.17 -4.92 -6.04
N PRO A 151 -4.09 -3.67 -5.55
CA PRO A 151 -5.20 -2.71 -5.60
C PRO A 151 -5.59 -2.32 -7.04
N LEU A 152 -4.74 -2.62 -8.02
CA LEU A 152 -4.92 -2.21 -9.41
C LEU A 152 -5.59 -3.27 -10.27
N LEU A 153 -5.97 -4.43 -9.71
CA LEU A 153 -6.56 -5.54 -10.48
C LEU A 153 -7.80 -5.11 -11.27
N GLU A 154 -8.76 -4.50 -10.59
CA GLU A 154 -10.01 -3.99 -11.18
C GLU A 154 -9.92 -2.51 -11.53
N PHE A 155 -9.09 -1.74 -10.81
CA PHE A 155 -8.84 -0.34 -11.14
C PHE A 155 -8.15 -0.25 -12.51
N GLY A 156 -6.95 -0.82 -12.65
CA GLY A 156 -6.17 -0.81 -13.88
C GLY A 156 -4.89 0.01 -13.79
N ALA A 157 -4.15 0.06 -14.90
CA ALA A 157 -2.81 0.65 -14.96
C ALA A 157 -2.79 2.17 -14.72
N GLN A 158 -3.92 2.86 -14.77
CA GLN A 158 -3.97 4.29 -14.48
C GLN A 158 -3.59 4.62 -13.03
N GLY A 159 -3.68 3.66 -12.09
CA GLY A 159 -3.14 3.84 -10.72
C GLY A 159 -1.62 3.90 -10.65
N LEU A 160 -0.92 3.65 -11.76
CA LEU A 160 0.52 3.86 -11.88
C LEU A 160 0.87 5.28 -12.35
N HIS A 161 -0.10 6.16 -12.62
CA HIS A 161 0.19 7.53 -13.03
C HIS A 161 0.48 8.42 -11.82
N GLY A 162 1.08 9.60 -12.06
CA GLY A 162 1.34 10.58 -10.99
C GLY A 162 2.59 10.32 -10.14
N TRP A 163 3.30 9.20 -10.31
CA TRP A 163 4.55 8.92 -9.59
C TRP A 163 5.48 7.97 -10.37
N SER A 164 6.77 7.96 -10.01
CA SER A 164 7.80 7.28 -10.82
C SER A 164 8.76 6.38 -10.06
N GLN A 165 8.77 6.41 -8.72
CA GLN A 165 9.77 5.69 -7.92
C GLN A 165 9.15 4.96 -6.74
N LEU A 166 9.65 3.75 -6.49
CA LEU A 166 9.49 2.99 -5.26
C LEU A 166 10.83 2.98 -4.52
N ILE A 167 10.88 3.62 -3.35
CA ILE A 167 12.05 3.60 -2.46
C ILE A 167 11.82 2.51 -1.42
N VAL A 168 12.81 1.63 -1.25
CA VAL A 168 12.70 0.50 -0.31
C VAL A 168 13.81 0.56 0.72
N TYR A 169 13.42 0.75 1.97
CA TYR A 169 14.31 0.70 3.13
C TYR A 169 14.36 -0.71 3.72
N PRO A 170 15.45 -1.11 4.37
CA PRO A 170 15.54 -2.42 5.00
C PRO A 170 14.60 -2.58 6.20
N GLU A 171 14.43 -1.53 7.00
CA GLU A 171 13.69 -1.53 8.27
C GLU A 171 12.61 -0.46 8.30
N ALA A 172 11.66 -0.58 9.23
CA ALA A 172 10.60 0.40 9.45
C ALA A 172 11.16 1.78 9.81
N PHE A 173 10.72 2.81 9.11
CA PHE A 173 11.02 4.20 9.44
C PHE A 173 9.84 4.82 10.18
N ARG A 174 10.06 5.26 11.42
CA ARG A 174 9.18 6.25 12.05
C ARG A 174 9.55 7.64 11.52
N VAL A 175 9.13 7.94 10.29
CA VAL A 175 9.04 9.35 9.88
C VAL A 175 7.82 9.89 10.59
N ASN A 176 7.99 10.85 11.50
CA ASN A 176 6.84 11.63 11.98
C ASN A 176 6.20 12.27 10.74
N ARG A 177 5.06 11.73 10.29
CA ARG A 177 4.31 12.19 9.10
C ARG A 177 3.97 13.69 9.15
N SER A 178 4.12 14.35 10.30
CA SER A 178 3.97 15.81 10.44
C SER A 178 5.12 16.64 9.84
N HIS A 179 6.27 16.04 9.52
CA HIS A 179 7.45 16.74 9.02
C HIS A 179 8.19 15.89 7.96
N LEU A 180 7.57 15.70 6.80
CA LEU A 180 8.33 15.89 5.56
C LEU A 180 8.29 17.39 5.25
N ASP A 181 8.95 18.18 6.10
CA ASP A 181 9.33 19.54 5.78
C ASP A 181 10.85 19.64 5.66
N ALA A 182 11.28 20.79 5.15
CA ALA A 182 12.57 21.09 4.55
C ALA A 182 13.78 21.03 5.51
N ALA A 183 14.09 19.88 6.11
CA ALA A 183 15.43 19.55 6.61
C ALA A 183 15.55 18.07 7.09
N GLY A 184 15.26 17.10 6.23
CA GLY A 184 15.63 15.69 6.43
C GLY A 184 16.90 15.29 5.68
N VAL A 185 17.89 16.19 5.60
CA VAL A 185 18.99 16.12 4.64
C VAL A 185 19.76 14.80 4.75
N MET A 186 19.50 13.91 3.78
CA MET A 186 20.59 13.35 3.00
C MET A 186 20.41 13.77 1.54
N HIS A 187 21.14 14.83 1.15
CA HIS A 187 21.38 15.24 -0.24
C HIS A 187 21.76 14.00 -1.09
N GLU A 188 21.30 13.79 -2.32
CA GLU A 188 21.29 14.66 -3.50
C GLU A 188 20.25 14.13 -4.49
N TRP A 189 19.20 14.91 -4.78
CA TRP A 189 18.64 15.06 -6.12
C TRP A 189 18.10 16.48 -6.20
N GLU A 190 18.88 17.36 -6.83
CA GLU A 190 18.36 18.61 -7.37
C GLU A 190 17.42 18.23 -8.51
N ASP A 191 16.12 18.44 -8.33
CA ASP A 191 15.33 18.97 -9.42
C ASP A 191 14.53 20.16 -8.89
N GLU A 192 14.98 21.30 -9.35
CA GLU A 192 14.47 22.64 -9.19
C GLU A 192 13.09 22.75 -9.87
N LEU A 193 12.02 22.35 -9.19
CA LEU A 193 10.64 22.64 -9.60
C LEU A 193 9.86 23.23 -8.42
N ILE A 194 9.99 24.54 -8.35
CA ILE A 194 9.25 25.52 -7.57
C ILE A 194 7.75 25.17 -7.51
N GLY A 195 7.23 24.85 -6.32
CA GLY A 195 5.91 25.30 -5.88
C GLY A 195 4.67 24.42 -6.12
N GLU A 196 4.70 23.31 -6.88
CA GLU A 196 3.46 22.56 -7.21
C GLU A 196 3.52 21.02 -7.05
N SER A 197 4.64 20.42 -6.62
CA SER A 197 4.86 18.96 -6.86
C SER A 197 5.26 18.13 -5.62
N TRP A 198 4.55 18.25 -4.50
CA TRP A 198 4.72 17.30 -3.38
C TRP A 198 3.82 16.07 -3.51
N ASP A 199 2.63 16.21 -4.11
CA ASP A 199 1.62 15.14 -4.22
C ASP A 199 2.06 13.97 -5.13
N SER A 200 3.10 14.18 -5.95
CA SER A 200 3.67 13.21 -6.89
C SER A 200 4.93 12.48 -6.35
N GLY A 201 5.17 12.54 -5.04
CA GLY A 201 6.35 11.95 -4.40
C GLY A 201 6.50 10.43 -4.61
N PRO A 202 7.67 9.85 -4.28
CA PRO A 202 7.88 8.40 -4.38
C PRO A 202 6.89 7.63 -3.50
N LEU A 203 6.68 6.36 -3.83
CA LEU A 203 6.12 5.39 -2.89
C LEU A 203 7.29 4.88 -2.03
N VAL A 204 7.12 4.81 -0.72
CA VAL A 204 8.18 4.39 0.22
C VAL A 204 7.72 3.17 0.98
N LEU A 205 8.53 2.10 0.99
CA LEU A 205 8.25 0.87 1.73
C LEU A 205 9.41 0.47 2.63
N SER A 206 9.07 -0.22 3.71
CA SER A 206 9.98 -0.98 4.55
C SER A 206 9.95 -2.45 4.13
N TRP A 207 11.11 -3.01 3.81
CA TRP A 207 11.24 -4.42 3.43
C TRP A 207 10.95 -5.35 4.60
N ALA A 208 11.28 -4.94 5.83
CA ALA A 208 10.89 -5.67 7.04
C ALA A 208 9.36 -5.77 7.18
N ASP A 209 8.64 -4.66 6.97
CA ASP A 209 7.18 -4.64 7.09
C ASP A 209 6.52 -5.46 5.96
N VAL A 210 7.01 -5.34 4.72
CA VAL A 210 6.56 -6.19 3.61
C VAL A 210 6.76 -7.68 3.93
N GLN A 211 7.87 -8.06 4.55
CA GLN A 211 8.11 -9.46 4.93
C GLN A 211 7.22 -9.90 6.10
N ALA A 212 6.95 -9.01 7.05
CA ALA A 212 6.02 -9.28 8.15
C ALA A 212 4.60 -9.52 7.64
N ASP A 213 4.12 -8.68 6.72
CA ASP A 213 2.81 -8.85 6.07
C ASP A 213 2.73 -10.20 5.35
N ILE A 214 3.79 -10.59 4.62
CA ILE A 214 3.83 -11.90 3.94
C ILE A 214 3.75 -13.07 4.94
N ALA A 215 4.37 -12.92 6.12
CA ALA A 215 4.38 -13.95 7.15
C ALA A 215 3.02 -14.06 7.88
N GLU A 216 2.29 -12.95 8.00
CA GLU A 216 1.00 -12.86 8.68
C GLU A 216 -0.06 -12.20 7.77
N PRO A 217 -0.41 -12.84 6.63
CA PRO A 217 -1.19 -12.20 5.55
C PRO A 217 -2.65 -11.90 5.93
N ASP A 218 -3.16 -12.47 7.02
CA ASP A 218 -4.50 -12.30 7.55
C ASP A 218 -4.55 -11.44 8.83
N ALA A 219 -3.45 -10.77 9.19
CA ALA A 219 -3.35 -9.97 10.42
C ALA A 219 -4.05 -8.59 10.37
N GLY A 220 -4.59 -8.17 9.23
CA GLY A 220 -5.19 -6.85 9.05
C GLY A 220 -4.28 -5.80 8.41
N PHE A 221 -3.03 -6.16 8.09
CA PHE A 221 -2.02 -5.24 7.56
C PHE A 221 -1.57 -5.62 6.15
N CYS A 222 -1.29 -4.61 5.33
CA CYS A 222 -0.58 -4.77 4.07
C CYS A 222 0.00 -3.42 3.63
N VAL A 223 1.23 -3.10 4.03
CA VAL A 223 1.85 -1.79 3.83
C VAL A 223 1.92 -1.37 2.36
N ALA A 224 2.14 -2.32 1.45
CA ALA A 224 2.15 -2.04 0.01
C ALA A 224 0.76 -1.64 -0.51
N VAL A 225 -0.31 -2.20 0.04
CA VAL A 225 -1.68 -1.81 -0.29
C VAL A 225 -2.02 -0.46 0.33
N HIS A 226 -1.62 -0.21 1.58
CA HIS A 226 -1.80 1.07 2.26
C HIS A 226 -1.23 2.23 1.43
N GLU A 227 0.06 2.16 1.10
CA GLU A 227 0.74 3.22 0.37
C GLU A 227 0.20 3.37 -1.07
N MET A 228 -0.26 2.27 -1.68
CA MET A 228 -0.91 2.36 -2.99
C MET A 228 -2.32 2.94 -2.91
N ALA A 229 -3.07 2.74 -1.81
CA ALA A 229 -4.36 3.39 -1.61
C ALA A 229 -4.19 4.91 -1.62
N HIS A 230 -3.19 5.44 -0.91
CA HIS A 230 -2.83 6.86 -0.95
C HIS A 230 -2.45 7.34 -2.37
N LYS A 231 -1.71 6.55 -3.13
CA LYS A 231 -1.41 6.89 -4.54
C LYS A 231 -2.64 6.88 -5.44
N ILE A 232 -3.64 6.05 -5.15
CA ILE A 232 -4.89 5.99 -5.91
C ILE A 232 -5.80 7.16 -5.52
N ASP A 233 -5.83 7.52 -4.23
CA ASP A 233 -6.62 8.62 -3.68
C ASP A 233 -6.24 9.95 -4.35
N VAL A 234 -4.94 10.27 -4.34
CA VAL A 234 -4.40 11.54 -4.88
C VAL A 234 -4.43 11.67 -6.41
N LEU A 235 -4.98 10.70 -7.14
CA LEU A 235 -5.01 10.73 -8.61
C LEU A 235 -5.86 11.87 -9.19
N ASP A 236 -6.87 12.36 -8.46
CA ASP A 236 -7.64 13.54 -8.85
C ASP A 236 -7.11 14.85 -8.22
N GLY A 237 -5.98 14.77 -7.52
CA GLY A 237 -5.32 15.88 -6.86
C GLY A 237 -5.79 16.12 -5.41
N LEU A 238 -6.64 15.26 -4.86
CA LEU A 238 -7.11 15.34 -3.48
C LEU A 238 -6.69 14.08 -2.69
N LEU A 239 -6.22 14.28 -1.47
CA LEU A 239 -5.94 13.20 -0.52
C LEU A 239 -7.00 13.28 0.57
N ASP A 240 -8.17 12.69 0.33
CA ASP A 240 -9.35 12.83 1.19
C ASP A 240 -10.09 11.49 1.45
N GLY A 241 -9.48 10.36 1.08
CA GLY A 241 -10.06 9.03 1.16
C GLY A 241 -11.12 8.73 0.11
N THR A 242 -11.25 9.57 -0.93
CA THR A 242 -12.16 9.38 -2.05
C THR A 242 -11.40 9.23 -3.37
N PRO A 243 -11.14 7.99 -3.82
CA PRO A 243 -10.46 7.79 -5.10
C PRO A 243 -11.30 8.30 -6.29
N PRO A 244 -10.70 8.46 -7.49
CA PRO A 244 -11.43 8.90 -8.67
C PRO A 244 -12.57 7.95 -9.04
N LEU A 245 -13.81 8.40 -8.85
CA LEU A 245 -15.03 7.61 -9.04
C LEU A 245 -16.06 8.31 -9.94
N PRO A 246 -16.95 7.56 -10.63
CA PRO A 246 -18.09 8.14 -11.30
C PRO A 246 -18.96 8.96 -10.33
N ARG A 247 -19.45 10.12 -10.75
CA ARG A 247 -20.13 11.12 -9.88
C ARG A 247 -21.21 10.55 -8.96
N GLU A 248 -22.04 9.63 -9.45
CA GLU A 248 -23.11 9.03 -8.63
C GLU A 248 -22.55 8.15 -7.52
N TRP A 249 -21.50 7.40 -7.80
CA TRP A 249 -20.85 6.53 -6.85
C TRP A 249 -19.98 7.33 -5.90
N GLN A 250 -19.26 8.34 -6.37
CA GLN A 250 -18.48 9.25 -5.53
C GLN A 250 -19.33 9.86 -4.40
N ARG A 251 -20.57 10.27 -4.69
CA ARG A 251 -21.50 10.77 -3.66
C ARG A 251 -21.90 9.71 -2.64
N ALA A 252 -22.12 8.47 -3.10
CA ALA A 252 -22.44 7.37 -2.20
C ALA A 252 -21.24 7.02 -1.32
N TRP A 253 -20.06 6.89 -1.94
CA TRP A 253 -18.78 6.67 -1.28
C TRP A 253 -18.53 7.70 -0.18
N ALA A 254 -18.50 9.00 -0.53
CA ALA A 254 -18.23 10.06 0.43
C ALA A 254 -19.20 10.05 1.62
N ARG A 255 -20.51 9.85 1.36
CA ARG A 255 -21.50 9.75 2.44
C ARG A 255 -21.26 8.54 3.35
N ASP A 256 -21.00 7.37 2.77
CA ASP A 256 -20.94 6.11 3.51
C ASP A 256 -19.59 5.97 4.23
N PHE A 257 -18.48 6.37 3.61
CA PHE A 257 -17.16 6.48 4.24
C PHE A 257 -17.15 7.52 5.36
N GLN A 258 -17.65 8.75 5.13
CA GLN A 258 -17.67 9.77 6.19
C GLN A 258 -18.50 9.33 7.40
N ARG A 259 -19.68 8.75 7.17
CA ARG A 259 -20.52 8.22 8.27
C ARG A 259 -19.79 7.14 9.06
N SER A 260 -19.09 6.22 8.38
CA SER A 260 -18.33 5.16 9.04
C SER A 260 -17.09 5.68 9.76
N PHE A 261 -16.40 6.66 9.18
CA PHE A 261 -15.25 7.32 9.79
C PHE A 261 -15.65 8.06 11.07
N ASP A 262 -16.69 8.91 11.02
CA ASP A 262 -17.16 9.67 12.20
C ASP A 262 -17.52 8.72 13.35
N ALA A 263 -18.29 7.65 13.06
CA ALA A 263 -18.66 6.65 14.05
C ALA A 263 -17.46 5.84 14.57
N PHE A 264 -16.43 5.63 13.74
CA PHE A 264 -15.21 4.95 14.14
C PHE A 264 -14.37 5.82 15.09
N VAL A 265 -14.18 7.10 14.74
CA VAL A 265 -13.49 8.10 15.56
C VAL A 265 -14.15 8.24 16.93
N GLU A 266 -15.47 8.37 16.98
CA GLU A 266 -16.21 8.46 18.26
C GLU A 266 -15.94 7.29 19.20
N ARG A 267 -15.83 6.07 18.66
CA ARG A 267 -15.55 4.85 19.43
C ARG A 267 -14.09 4.77 19.89
N VAL A 268 -13.16 5.16 19.03
CA VAL A 268 -11.73 5.26 19.37
C VAL A 268 -11.52 6.30 20.48
N ASP A 269 -12.13 7.47 20.36
CA ASP A 269 -12.07 8.56 21.36
C ASP A 269 -12.71 8.17 22.70
N ALA A 270 -13.73 7.30 22.66
CA ALA A 270 -14.31 6.69 23.86
C ALA A 270 -13.41 5.63 24.52
N GLY A 271 -12.28 5.28 23.89
CA GLY A 271 -11.32 4.29 24.39
C GLY A 271 -11.81 2.85 24.22
N GLU A 272 -12.72 2.59 23.26
CA GLU A 272 -13.14 1.23 22.93
C GLU A 272 -11.99 0.42 22.32
N GLU A 273 -11.94 -0.87 22.62
CA GLU A 273 -11.02 -1.79 21.93
C GLU A 273 -11.58 -2.09 20.53
N MET A 274 -10.85 -1.64 19.51
CA MET A 274 -11.31 -1.72 18.12
C MET A 274 -10.72 -2.94 17.41
N PRO A 275 -11.53 -3.73 16.65
CA PRO A 275 -11.01 -4.82 15.84
C PRO A 275 -10.22 -4.36 14.61
N ILE A 276 -10.49 -3.14 14.12
CA ILE A 276 -9.74 -2.46 13.07
C ILE A 276 -8.73 -1.53 13.75
N ASP A 277 -7.52 -1.41 13.19
CA ASP A 277 -6.46 -0.54 13.74
C ASP A 277 -6.99 0.88 14.03
N PRO A 278 -6.89 1.38 15.27
CA PRO A 278 -7.27 2.75 15.64
C PRO A 278 -6.60 3.84 14.81
N TYR A 279 -5.47 3.56 14.14
CA TYR A 279 -4.83 4.48 13.21
C TYR A 279 -5.76 4.98 12.10
N ALA A 280 -6.78 4.18 11.75
CA ALA A 280 -7.83 4.60 10.81
C ALA A 280 -8.63 5.83 11.28
N ALA A 281 -8.57 6.20 12.57
CA ALA A 281 -9.23 7.38 13.11
C ALA A 281 -8.44 8.69 12.90
N GLU A 282 -7.19 8.63 12.43
CA GLU A 282 -6.33 9.81 12.31
C GLU A 282 -6.81 10.79 11.23
N ALA A 283 -7.25 10.28 10.07
CA ALA A 283 -7.77 11.08 8.97
C ALA A 283 -8.59 10.24 7.98
N PRO A 284 -9.48 10.84 7.16
CA PRO A 284 -10.28 10.12 6.15
C PRO A 284 -9.45 9.32 5.13
N GLU A 285 -8.33 9.85 4.68
CA GLU A 285 -7.38 9.18 3.77
C GLU A 285 -6.73 7.96 4.44
N GLU A 286 -6.39 8.05 5.73
CA GLU A 286 -5.86 6.92 6.50
C GLU A 286 -6.95 5.88 6.76
N PHE A 287 -8.20 6.31 6.99
CA PHE A 287 -9.34 5.42 7.10
C PHE A 287 -9.53 4.59 5.83
N PHE A 288 -9.44 5.23 4.66
CA PHE A 288 -9.49 4.53 3.38
C PHE A 288 -8.32 3.57 3.18
N ALA A 289 -7.09 4.00 3.51
CA ALA A 289 -5.90 3.18 3.37
C ALA A 289 -5.95 1.94 4.29
N VAL A 290 -6.26 2.11 5.57
CA VAL A 290 -6.41 1.00 6.54
C VAL A 290 -7.56 0.08 6.13
N CYS A 291 -8.72 0.60 5.75
CA CYS A 291 -9.81 -0.26 5.26
C CYS A 291 -9.40 -1.05 4.01
N SER A 292 -8.55 -0.49 3.15
CA SER A 292 -7.97 -1.19 1.99
C SER A 292 -7.05 -2.33 2.43
N GLU A 293 -6.21 -2.14 3.44
CA GLU A 293 -5.40 -3.22 4.02
C GLU A 293 -6.26 -4.39 4.50
N TYR A 294 -7.31 -4.10 5.28
CA TYR A 294 -8.24 -5.12 5.76
C TYR A 294 -9.02 -5.77 4.63
N HIS A 295 -9.32 -5.07 3.53
CA HIS A 295 -9.92 -5.70 2.36
C HIS A 295 -9.00 -6.79 1.79
N PHE A 296 -7.69 -6.53 1.69
CA PHE A 296 -6.75 -7.51 1.13
C PHE A 296 -6.25 -8.54 2.14
N SER A 297 -6.29 -8.29 3.45
CA SER A 297 -5.80 -9.20 4.50
C SER A 297 -6.92 -9.93 5.26
N ALA A 298 -7.86 -9.19 5.84
CA ALA A 298 -8.93 -9.72 6.71
C ALA A 298 -10.34 -9.27 6.25
N PRO A 299 -10.79 -9.61 5.02
CA PRO A 299 -12.01 -9.07 4.42
C PRO A 299 -13.28 -9.43 5.20
N ALA A 300 -13.29 -10.58 5.88
CA ALA A 300 -14.43 -11.01 6.69
C ALA A 300 -14.61 -10.13 7.93
N LEU A 301 -13.52 -9.75 8.58
CA LEU A 301 -13.54 -8.83 9.72
C LEU A 301 -13.98 -7.44 9.28
N LEU A 302 -13.48 -6.95 8.14
CA LEU A 302 -13.93 -5.68 7.58
C LEU A 302 -15.43 -5.69 7.29
N ALA A 303 -15.96 -6.75 6.66
CA ALA A 303 -17.37 -6.86 6.35
C ALA A 303 -18.27 -6.96 7.60
N GLU A 304 -17.75 -7.52 8.70
CA GLU A 304 -18.44 -7.57 9.98
C GLU A 304 -18.49 -6.20 10.66
N VAL A 305 -17.38 -5.47 10.69
CA VAL A 305 -17.25 -4.22 11.45
C VAL A 305 -17.73 -3.01 10.65
N LEU A 306 -17.45 -2.96 9.35
CA LEU A 306 -17.71 -1.83 8.45
C LEU A 306 -18.39 -2.32 7.14
N PRO A 307 -19.63 -2.85 7.20
CA PRO A 307 -20.27 -3.50 6.05
C PRO A 307 -20.46 -2.60 4.83
N ASP A 308 -20.84 -1.33 5.02
CA ASP A 308 -21.04 -0.37 3.93
C ASP A 308 -19.72 -0.04 3.21
N VAL A 309 -18.64 0.15 3.98
CA VAL A 309 -17.28 0.35 3.47
C VAL A 309 -16.80 -0.89 2.73
N ALA A 310 -16.99 -2.08 3.32
CA ALA A 310 -16.61 -3.34 2.69
C ALA A 310 -17.31 -3.54 1.33
N ALA A 311 -18.59 -3.21 1.23
CA ALA A 311 -19.34 -3.28 -0.03
C ALA A 311 -18.78 -2.31 -1.10
N HIS A 312 -18.39 -1.10 -0.71
CA HIS A 312 -17.71 -0.17 -1.61
C HIS A 312 -16.35 -0.69 -2.07
N LEU A 313 -15.53 -1.23 -1.17
CA LEU A 313 -14.23 -1.79 -1.52
C LEU A 313 -14.34 -3.02 -2.41
N VAL A 314 -15.36 -3.88 -2.21
CA VAL A 314 -15.63 -4.99 -3.14
C VAL A 314 -16.02 -4.50 -4.53
N ARG A 315 -16.78 -3.40 -4.63
CA ARG A 315 -17.10 -2.81 -5.93
C ARG A 315 -15.87 -2.16 -6.59
N PHE A 316 -14.93 -1.65 -5.79
CA PHE A 316 -13.75 -0.93 -6.26
C PHE A 316 -12.58 -1.84 -6.63
N TYR A 317 -12.20 -2.74 -5.73
CA TYR A 317 -11.08 -3.68 -5.88
C TYR A 317 -11.49 -5.07 -6.38
N GLY A 318 -12.79 -5.33 -6.48
CA GLY A 318 -13.32 -6.67 -6.73
C GLY A 318 -13.33 -7.54 -5.47
N ALA A 319 -13.50 -8.85 -5.66
CA ALA A 319 -13.47 -9.78 -4.55
C ALA A 319 -12.05 -9.90 -3.97
N SER A 320 -11.90 -9.77 -2.66
CA SER A 320 -10.63 -10.01 -1.97
C SER A 320 -10.10 -11.43 -2.26
N PRO A 321 -8.77 -11.62 -2.37
CA PRO A 321 -8.16 -12.95 -2.48
C PRO A 321 -8.56 -13.88 -1.32
N PHE A 322 -8.79 -13.32 -0.12
CA PHE A 322 -9.16 -14.06 1.09
C PHE A 322 -10.66 -14.05 1.39
N ALA A 323 -11.50 -13.53 0.47
CA ALA A 323 -12.94 -13.60 0.62
C ALA A 323 -13.43 -15.05 0.68
N THR A 324 -14.28 -15.35 1.66
CA THR A 324 -14.95 -16.66 1.75
C THR A 324 -15.94 -16.83 0.58
N ARG A 325 -16.34 -18.08 0.29
CA ARG A 325 -17.26 -18.37 -0.84
C ARG A 325 -18.58 -17.59 -0.79
N ASP A 326 -19.07 -17.24 0.40
CA ASP A 326 -20.29 -16.44 0.59
C ASP A 326 -20.10 -14.94 0.28
N GLN A 327 -18.85 -14.46 0.24
CA GLN A 327 -18.48 -13.06 -0.02
C GLN A 327 -18.03 -12.82 -1.48
N LYS A 328 -17.91 -13.86 -2.29
CA LYS A 328 -17.59 -13.72 -3.72
C LYS A 328 -18.85 -13.32 -4.50
N PRO A 329 -18.88 -12.16 -5.19
CA PRO A 329 -20.00 -11.81 -6.06
C PRO A 329 -20.06 -12.84 -7.21
N GLY A 330 -21.09 -13.71 -7.18
CA GLY A 330 -21.31 -14.75 -8.20
C GLY A 330 -21.38 -16.20 -7.70
N GLY A 331 -21.25 -16.46 -6.39
CA GLY A 331 -21.46 -17.78 -5.81
C GLY A 331 -22.95 -18.15 -5.76
N ASN A 332 -23.46 -18.82 -6.79
CA ASN A 332 -24.83 -19.36 -6.84
C ASN A 332 -25.09 -20.22 -5.58
N ARG A 333 -25.95 -19.77 -4.67
CA ARG A 333 -26.55 -20.63 -3.64
C ARG A 333 -27.57 -21.53 -4.33
N THR A 334 -27.12 -22.66 -4.85
CA THR A 334 -28.03 -23.78 -5.09
C THR A 334 -28.40 -24.35 -3.73
N GLU A 335 -29.46 -23.78 -3.15
CA GLU A 335 -30.14 -24.33 -1.98
C GLU A 335 -30.62 -25.74 -2.34
N LYS A 336 -29.94 -26.76 -1.81
CA LYS A 336 -30.41 -28.15 -1.85
C LYS A 336 -31.68 -28.22 -1.01
N GLN A 337 -32.83 -28.06 -1.65
CA GLN A 337 -34.10 -28.52 -1.08
C GLN A 337 -34.00 -30.03 -0.83
N ALA A 338 -34.11 -30.40 0.44
CA ALA A 338 -34.28 -31.78 0.86
C ALA A 338 -35.64 -32.29 0.33
N PRO A 339 -35.72 -33.55 -0.15
CA PRO A 339 -36.99 -34.09 -0.62
C PRO A 339 -37.99 -34.24 0.55
N PRO A 340 -39.29 -34.03 0.34
CA PRO A 340 -40.28 -34.19 1.40
C PRO A 340 -40.36 -35.65 1.85
N SER A 341 -40.44 -35.82 3.17
CA SER A 341 -40.62 -37.08 3.87
C SER A 341 -41.91 -37.78 3.45
N SER A 342 -41.79 -39.04 3.02
CA SER A 342 -42.91 -39.93 2.77
C SER A 342 -43.56 -40.36 4.09
N SER A 343 -44.66 -39.73 4.46
CA SER A 343 -45.63 -40.30 5.40
C SER A 343 -47.01 -39.75 5.08
N ASP A 344 -47.73 -40.44 4.20
CA ASP A 344 -49.17 -40.65 4.36
C ASP A 344 -49.63 -41.76 3.40
N ARG A 345 -49.98 -42.91 4.00
CA ARG A 345 -50.70 -43.99 3.32
C ARG A 345 -52.19 -43.64 3.35
N PRO A 346 -52.91 -43.68 2.21
CA PRO A 346 -54.35 -43.76 2.24
C PRO A 346 -54.77 -45.22 2.51
N THR A 347 -55.58 -45.41 3.54
CA THR A 347 -56.36 -46.62 3.80
C THR A 347 -57.35 -46.86 2.67
N LEU A 348 -57.17 -47.94 1.91
CA LEU A 348 -58.19 -48.51 1.02
C LEU A 348 -59.20 -49.29 1.86
N SER A 349 -60.38 -48.70 2.07
CA SER A 349 -61.59 -49.44 2.45
C SER A 349 -62.15 -50.10 1.18
N SER A 350 -62.31 -51.42 1.22
CA SER A 350 -63.05 -52.19 0.21
C SER A 350 -64.36 -52.68 0.84
N PRO A 351 -65.47 -52.81 0.08
CA PRO A 351 -66.79 -53.09 0.64
C PRO A 351 -67.06 -54.59 0.73
N ARG A 352 -67.60 -55.05 1.86
CA ARG A 352 -68.70 -56.02 1.98
C ARG A 352 -69.09 -56.24 3.43
#